data_AF-Q67SH2-F1
#
_entry.id   AF-Q67SH2-F1
#
_cell.length_a   1.000
_cell.length_b   1.000
_cell.length_c   1.000
_cell.angle_alpha   90.00
_cell.angle_beta   90.00
_cell.angle_gamma   90.00
#
_symmetry.space_group_name_H-M   'P 1'
#
loop_
_entity.id
_entity.type
_entity.pdbx_description
1 polymer ?
#
loop_
_entity_poly.entity_id
_entity_poly.type
_entity_poly.pdbx_seq_one_letter_code
_entity_poly.pdbx_strand_id
1 'polypeptide(L)'
;MTVPAATWNPPAPQHGAVILTRTWRIVVYGDAVPRGARLYVALGPASLAEGYERLFPFLEAQRLCHRHVRTPELLRQLESLAAWAGKSVAVDPPESADPEELAGALDELLAGAGLTGPSLIAGARPFGGRTGLVFIRRAEPRPEQGGARHWLARLLGEGRPGHAPRGLGVHG
;
A
#
# COMPACT_ATOMS: atom_id res chain seq x y z
N MET A 1 24.59 -10.34 18.45
CA MET A 1 24.53 -9.79 17.08
C MET A 1 23.18 -10.18 16.48
N THR A 2 22.26 -9.24 16.34
CA THR A 2 20.94 -9.49 15.72
C THR A 2 21.13 -9.57 14.20
N VAL A 3 20.94 -10.77 13.64
CA VAL A 3 20.84 -10.98 12.20
C VAL A 3 19.70 -10.08 11.70
N PRO A 4 19.91 -9.19 10.71
CA PRO A 4 18.82 -8.46 10.09
C PRO A 4 17.78 -9.48 9.61
N ALA A 5 16.52 -9.32 10.02
CA ALA A 5 15.44 -10.15 9.48
C ALA A 5 15.53 -10.11 7.96
N ALA A 6 15.43 -11.28 7.31
CA ALA A 6 15.63 -11.42 5.88
C ALA A 6 14.90 -10.28 5.14
N THR A 7 15.68 -9.36 4.58
CA THR A 7 15.19 -8.35 3.65
C THR A 7 14.78 -9.11 2.41
N TRP A 8 13.56 -9.64 2.41
CA TRP A 8 12.97 -10.25 1.24
C TRP A 8 12.94 -9.16 0.16
N ASN A 9 13.80 -9.32 -0.84
CA ASN A 9 13.91 -8.41 -1.96
C ASN A 9 13.12 -9.03 -3.10
N PRO A 10 11.89 -8.56 -3.36
CA PRO A 10 11.05 -9.18 -4.37
C PRO A 10 11.70 -8.96 -5.74
N PRO A 11 11.63 -9.93 -6.67
CA PRO A 11 12.15 -9.74 -8.02
C PRO A 11 11.55 -8.48 -8.67
N ALA A 12 12.27 -7.94 -9.66
CA ALA A 12 11.72 -6.87 -10.49
C ALA A 12 10.50 -7.41 -11.24
N PRO A 13 9.35 -6.71 -11.24
CA PRO A 13 8.24 -7.06 -12.10
C PRO A 13 8.72 -6.97 -13.55
N GLN A 14 8.28 -7.92 -14.38
CA GLN A 14 8.65 -8.04 -15.77
C GLN A 14 7.97 -6.97 -16.64
N HIS A 15 6.77 -6.52 -16.22
CA HIS A 15 5.90 -5.66 -17.03
C HIS A 15 5.65 -4.26 -16.44
N GLY A 16 6.29 -3.91 -15.32
CA GLY A 16 6.01 -2.68 -14.57
C GLY A 16 7.26 -1.86 -14.29
N ALA A 17 7.10 -0.55 -14.13
CA ALA A 17 8.19 0.30 -13.64
C ALA A 17 8.24 0.25 -12.11
N VAL A 18 9.46 0.20 -11.57
CA VAL A 18 9.71 0.17 -10.12
C VAL A 18 10.32 1.48 -9.68
N ILE A 19 9.74 2.08 -8.65
CA ILE A 19 10.23 3.30 -8.03
C ILE A 19 10.49 3.02 -6.57
N LEU A 20 11.73 3.27 -6.16
CA LEU A 20 12.17 3.05 -4.79
C LEU A 20 12.24 4.38 -4.05
N THR A 21 11.58 4.44 -2.92
CA THR A 21 11.72 5.51 -1.93
C THR A 21 12.44 4.97 -0.69
N ARG A 22 12.64 5.83 0.32
CA ARG A 22 13.21 5.40 1.61
C ARG A 22 12.36 4.32 2.30
N THR A 23 11.03 4.37 2.12
CA THR A 23 10.08 3.51 2.84
C THR A 23 9.37 2.52 1.93
N TRP A 24 8.96 3.00 0.76
CA TRP A 24 8.08 2.29 -0.17
C TRP A 24 8.83 1.82 -1.40
N ARG A 25 8.47 0.63 -1.86
CA ARG A 25 8.60 0.24 -3.25
C ARG A 25 7.25 0.46 -3.93
N ILE A 26 7.26 1.22 -5.01
CA ILE A 26 6.07 1.55 -5.81
C ILE A 26 6.22 0.85 -7.14
N VAL A 27 5.18 0.13 -7.56
CA VAL A 27 5.11 -0.59 -8.83
C VAL A 27 3.96 -0.02 -9.64
N VAL A 28 4.25 0.36 -10.88
CA VAL A 28 3.29 1.00 -11.79
C VAL A 28 3.23 0.24 -13.10
N TYR A 29 2.02 0.11 -13.64
CA TYR A 29 1.75 -0.55 -14.92
C TYR A 29 0.99 0.41 -15.84
N GLY A 30 1.55 0.69 -17.01
CA GLY A 30 0.96 1.61 -17.99
C GLY A 30 0.83 3.07 -17.51
N ASP A 31 0.08 3.86 -18.28
CA ASP A 31 -0.07 5.33 -18.08
C ASP A 31 -1.41 5.73 -17.43
N ALA A 32 -2.27 4.76 -17.11
CA ALA A 32 -3.59 5.02 -16.52
C ALA A 32 -3.46 5.44 -15.05
N VAL A 33 -4.19 6.49 -14.67
CA VAL A 33 -4.28 6.90 -13.26
C VAL A 33 -5.26 6.01 -12.53
N PRO A 34 -4.90 5.41 -11.39
CA PRO A 34 -5.87 4.76 -10.54
C PRO A 34 -6.83 5.80 -9.96
N ARG A 35 -8.07 5.79 -10.45
CA ARG A 35 -9.14 6.72 -10.03
C ARG A 35 -10.17 6.07 -9.09
N GLY A 36 -10.04 4.77 -8.85
CA GLY A 36 -10.97 3.97 -8.05
C GLY A 36 -10.73 4.01 -6.54
N ALA A 37 -11.51 3.20 -5.81
CA ALA A 37 -11.28 2.91 -4.40
C ALA A 37 -9.89 2.29 -4.21
N ARG A 38 -9.22 2.58 -3.10
CA ARG A 38 -7.92 1.99 -2.76
C ARG A 38 -8.12 0.78 -1.86
N LEU A 39 -7.40 -0.29 -2.13
CA LEU A 39 -7.36 -1.47 -1.27
C LEU A 39 -6.08 -1.45 -0.43
N TYR A 40 -6.17 -1.95 0.80
CA TYR A 40 -5.03 -2.18 1.67
C TYR A 40 -4.97 -3.64 2.07
N VAL A 41 -3.77 -4.20 2.08
CA VAL A 41 -3.48 -5.47 2.76
C VAL A 41 -2.61 -5.14 3.97
N ALA A 42 -3.08 -5.57 5.14
CA ALA A 42 -2.50 -5.25 6.43
C ALA A 42 -1.69 -6.42 6.99
N LEU A 43 -0.64 -6.84 6.28
CA LEU A 43 0.35 -7.79 6.82
C LEU A 43 1.18 -7.13 7.92
N GLY A 44 1.35 -7.81 9.04
CA GLY A 44 2.27 -7.44 10.11
C GLY A 44 3.72 -7.83 9.79
N PRO A 45 4.70 -7.36 10.58
CA PRO A 45 6.13 -7.56 10.29
C PRO A 45 6.54 -9.03 10.12
N ALA A 46 5.96 -9.93 10.91
CA ALA A 46 6.27 -11.37 10.85
C ALA A 46 5.66 -12.07 9.63
N SER A 47 4.56 -11.56 9.09
CA SER A 47 3.82 -12.15 7.97
C SER A 47 4.16 -11.48 6.62
N LEU A 48 5.06 -10.50 6.63
CA LEU A 48 5.34 -9.66 5.47
C LEU A 48 5.93 -10.45 4.30
N ALA A 49 6.98 -11.25 4.55
CA ALA A 49 7.67 -11.99 3.51
C ALA A 49 6.75 -13.03 2.84
N GLU A 50 6.13 -13.90 3.62
CA GLU A 50 5.20 -14.92 3.09
C GLU A 50 3.99 -14.28 2.41
N GLY A 51 3.41 -13.24 3.01
CA GLY A 51 2.28 -12.54 2.41
C GLY A 51 2.65 -11.92 1.06
N TYR A 52 3.86 -11.40 0.91
CA TYR A 52 4.30 -10.86 -0.37
C TYR A 52 4.61 -11.93 -1.43
N GLU A 53 5.16 -13.08 -1.04
CA GLU A 53 5.38 -14.22 -1.95
C GLU A 53 4.07 -14.70 -2.57
N ARG A 54 2.96 -14.62 -1.82
CA ARG A 54 1.62 -14.95 -2.31
C ARG A 54 1.01 -13.83 -3.15
N LEU A 55 1.15 -12.57 -2.69
CA LEU A 55 0.50 -11.43 -3.33
C LEU A 55 1.12 -11.05 -4.67
N PHE A 56 2.45 -10.99 -4.75
CA PHE A 56 3.10 -10.29 -5.86
C PHE A 56 2.93 -10.98 -7.22
N PRO A 57 2.95 -12.33 -7.32
CA PRO A 57 2.61 -13.00 -8.57
C PRO A 57 1.21 -12.63 -9.08
N PHE A 58 0.23 -12.53 -8.17
CA PHE A 58 -1.13 -12.12 -8.52
C PHE A 58 -1.20 -10.65 -8.96
N LEU A 59 -0.59 -9.74 -8.19
CA LEU A 59 -0.56 -8.31 -8.52
C LEU A 59 0.11 -8.06 -9.87
N GLU A 60 1.16 -8.82 -10.20
CA GLU A 60 1.83 -8.73 -11.49
C GLU A 60 0.98 -9.30 -12.63
N ALA A 61 0.38 -10.48 -12.44
CA ALA A 61 -0.48 -11.10 -13.45
C ALA A 61 -1.67 -10.18 -13.81
N GLN A 62 -2.24 -9.51 -12.81
CA GLN A 62 -3.34 -8.56 -12.96
C GLN A 62 -2.87 -7.14 -13.32
N ARG A 63 -1.55 -6.91 -13.41
CA ARG A 63 -0.94 -5.60 -13.69
C ARG A 63 -1.47 -4.48 -12.78
N LEU A 64 -1.61 -4.79 -11.49
CA LEU A 64 -2.18 -3.87 -10.50
C LEU A 64 -1.10 -2.95 -9.95
N CYS A 65 -1.31 -1.63 -10.13
CA CYS A 65 -0.48 -0.62 -9.49
C CYS A 65 -0.56 -0.78 -7.98
N HIS A 66 0.59 -0.80 -7.33
CA HIS A 66 0.64 -0.99 -5.88
C HIS A 66 1.89 -0.37 -5.28
N ARG A 67 1.86 -0.17 -3.97
CA ARG A 67 3.05 0.15 -3.18
C ARG A 67 3.08 -0.70 -1.94
N HIS A 68 4.28 -1.08 -1.54
CA HIS A 68 4.47 -1.90 -0.35
C HIS A 68 5.70 -1.45 0.43
N VAL A 69 5.67 -1.72 1.74
CA VAL A 69 6.79 -1.41 2.64
C VAL A 69 7.94 -2.37 2.34
N ARG A 70 9.16 -1.83 2.26
CA ARG A 70 10.32 -2.59 1.80
C ARG A 70 10.80 -3.66 2.78
N THR A 71 10.65 -3.44 4.09
CA THR A 71 11.16 -4.37 5.11
C THR A 71 10.25 -4.41 6.35
N PRO A 72 10.28 -5.51 7.13
CA PRO A 72 9.59 -5.59 8.42
C PRO A 72 10.02 -4.48 9.40
N GLU A 73 11.28 -4.07 9.39
CA GLU A 73 11.83 -3.01 10.26
C GLU A 73 11.23 -1.66 9.91
N LEU A 74 11.11 -1.35 8.62
CA LEU A 74 10.45 -0.12 8.16
C LEU A 74 8.96 -0.14 8.52
N LEU A 75 8.29 -1.30 8.44
CA LEU A 75 6.90 -1.41 8.86
C LEU A 75 6.74 -1.11 10.36
N ARG A 76 7.59 -1.68 11.21
CA ARG A 76 7.62 -1.39 12.65
C ARG A 76 7.83 0.10 12.94
N GLN A 77 8.70 0.75 12.18
CA GLN A 77 8.89 2.20 12.30
C GLN A 77 7.63 2.99 11.90
N LEU A 78 6.94 2.56 10.84
CA LEU A 78 5.69 3.21 10.38
C LEU A 78 4.51 2.99 11.33
N GLU A 79 4.47 1.88 12.07
CA GLU A 79 3.42 1.62 13.07
C GLU A 79 3.38 2.69 14.17
N SER A 80 4.51 3.33 14.47
CA SER A 80 4.56 4.48 15.39
C SER A 80 3.89 5.75 14.84
N LEU A 81 3.59 5.80 13.54
CA LEU A 81 2.95 6.93 12.87
C LEU A 81 1.47 6.59 12.62
N ALA A 82 0.56 7.18 13.41
CA ALA A 82 -0.88 6.88 13.38
C ALA A 82 -1.53 6.91 11.98
N ALA A 83 -1.03 7.73 11.06
CA ALA A 83 -1.54 7.80 9.68
C ALA A 83 -1.21 6.57 8.82
N TRP A 84 -0.20 5.79 9.21
CA TRP A 84 0.40 4.69 8.44
C TRP A 84 0.36 3.34 9.13
N ALA A 85 -0.09 3.30 10.39
CA ALA A 85 -0.29 2.06 11.13
C ALA A 85 -1.01 1.01 10.28
N GLY A 86 -0.32 -0.12 10.09
CA GLY A 86 -0.84 -1.31 9.40
C GLY A 86 -0.93 -1.27 7.88
N LYS A 87 -0.55 -0.18 7.22
CA LYS A 87 -0.59 -0.10 5.74
C LYS A 87 0.67 -0.72 5.13
N SER A 88 0.81 -2.04 5.16
CA SER A 88 1.98 -2.71 4.57
C SER A 88 1.92 -2.79 3.04
N VAL A 89 0.74 -3.02 2.47
CA VAL A 89 0.50 -2.93 1.01
C VAL A 89 -0.70 -2.02 0.73
N ALA A 90 -0.56 -1.15 -0.25
CA ALA A 90 -1.67 -0.42 -0.85
C ALA A 90 -1.77 -0.77 -2.34
N VAL A 91 -2.92 -1.26 -2.75
CA VAL A 91 -3.24 -1.61 -4.14
C VAL A 91 -4.18 -0.55 -4.67
N ASP A 92 -3.88 -0.08 -5.87
CA ASP A 92 -4.59 0.96 -6.58
C ASP A 92 -5.25 0.31 -7.82
N PRO A 93 -6.53 -0.14 -7.70
CA PRO A 93 -7.25 -0.83 -8.76
C PRO A 93 -7.50 0.08 -9.97
N PRO A 94 -7.59 -0.49 -11.20
CA PRO A 94 -8.04 0.26 -12.37
C PRO A 94 -9.51 0.66 -12.22
N GLU A 95 -9.93 1.69 -12.96
CA GLU A 95 -11.31 2.21 -12.91
C GLU A 95 -12.36 1.17 -13.30
N SER A 96 -12.00 0.21 -14.15
CA SER A 96 -12.88 -0.87 -14.59
C SER A 96 -13.02 -2.03 -13.61
N ALA A 97 -12.20 -2.10 -12.54
CA ALA A 97 -12.26 -3.21 -11.60
C ALA A 97 -13.28 -2.93 -10.48
N ASP A 98 -14.04 -3.95 -10.09
CA ASP A 98 -14.84 -3.90 -8.86
C ASP A 98 -13.91 -4.04 -7.63
N PRO A 99 -13.85 -3.03 -6.75
CA PRO A 99 -13.03 -3.10 -5.54
C PRO A 99 -13.40 -4.24 -4.59
N GLU A 100 -14.67 -4.66 -4.53
CA GLU A 100 -15.11 -5.75 -3.66
C GLU A 100 -14.68 -7.11 -4.21
N GLU A 101 -14.82 -7.33 -5.52
CA GLU A 101 -14.35 -8.54 -6.19
C GLU A 101 -12.84 -8.69 -6.03
N LEU A 102 -12.08 -7.62 -6.24
CA LEU A 102 -10.64 -7.63 -6.06
C LEU A 102 -10.24 -7.81 -4.59
N ALA A 103 -10.98 -7.23 -3.64
CA ALA A 103 -10.76 -7.48 -2.22
C ALA A 103 -10.99 -8.95 -1.85
N GLY A 104 -12.02 -9.58 -2.42
CA GLY A 104 -12.29 -11.01 -2.29
C GLY A 104 -11.14 -11.87 -2.82
N ALA A 105 -10.63 -11.58 -4.02
CA ALA A 105 -9.50 -12.29 -4.60
C ALA A 105 -8.23 -12.18 -3.74
N LEU A 106 -7.95 -10.99 -3.19
CA LEU A 106 -6.82 -10.76 -2.29
C LEU A 106 -6.98 -11.52 -0.96
N ASP A 107 -8.18 -11.56 -0.39
CA ASP A 107 -8.46 -12.29 0.84
C ASP A 107 -8.34 -13.82 0.63
N GLU A 108 -8.86 -14.32 -0.49
CA GLU A 108 -8.75 -15.74 -0.85
C GLU A 108 -7.30 -16.20 -0.96
N LEU A 109 -6.43 -15.40 -1.60
CA LEU A 109 -4.99 -15.68 -1.77
C LEU A 109 -4.24 -15.81 -0.44
N LEU A 110 -4.67 -15.06 0.57
CA LEU A 110 -4.01 -14.98 1.88
C LEU A 110 -4.60 -15.96 2.90
N ALA A 111 -5.75 -16.57 2.59
CA ALA A 111 -6.44 -17.48 3.49
C ALA A 111 -5.65 -18.77 3.75
N GLY A 112 -5.86 -19.35 4.94
CA GLY A 112 -5.23 -20.62 5.34
C GLY A 112 -3.73 -20.54 5.65
N ALA A 113 -3.10 -19.38 5.44
CA ALA A 113 -1.66 -19.17 5.65
C ALA A 113 -1.29 -18.74 7.07
N GLY A 114 -2.26 -18.51 7.96
CA GLY A 114 -2.01 -18.05 9.34
C GLY A 114 -1.33 -16.67 9.40
N LEU A 115 -1.45 -15.86 8.34
CA LEU A 115 -0.88 -14.53 8.26
C LEU A 115 -1.59 -13.60 9.25
N THR A 116 -0.82 -12.70 9.86
CA THR A 116 -1.30 -11.80 10.90
C THR A 116 -0.98 -10.36 10.55
N GLY A 117 -1.71 -9.45 11.17
CA GLY A 117 -1.47 -8.03 11.12
C GLY A 117 -2.56 -7.24 11.84
N PRO A 118 -2.57 -5.92 11.73
CA PRO A 118 -3.50 -5.09 12.47
C PRO A 118 -4.93 -5.26 11.97
N SER A 119 -5.87 -5.28 12.91
CA SER A 119 -7.30 -5.41 12.66
C SER A 119 -7.99 -4.10 12.24
N LEU A 120 -7.28 -2.97 12.28
CA LEU A 120 -7.81 -1.65 11.97
C LEU A 120 -6.82 -0.83 11.15
N ILE A 121 -7.34 -0.18 10.11
CA ILE A 121 -6.59 0.75 9.25
C ILE A 121 -7.33 2.09 9.21
N ALA A 122 -6.65 3.15 9.64
CA ALA A 122 -7.24 4.49 9.65
C ALA A 122 -7.70 4.94 8.26
N GLY A 123 -8.99 5.27 8.15
CA GLY A 123 -9.65 5.73 6.93
C GLY A 123 -9.98 4.63 5.92
N ALA A 124 -10.00 3.36 6.33
CA ALA A 124 -10.45 2.24 5.53
C ALA A 124 -11.40 1.35 6.34
N ARG A 125 -12.39 0.73 5.68
CA ARG A 125 -13.24 -0.27 6.30
C ARG A 125 -12.64 -1.67 6.09
N PRO A 126 -12.75 -2.60 7.04
CA PRO A 126 -12.43 -4.00 6.78
C PRO A 126 -13.33 -4.54 5.67
N PHE A 127 -12.79 -5.41 4.81
CA PHE A 127 -13.56 -6.12 3.80
C PHE A 127 -14.53 -7.14 4.45
N GLY A 128 -14.10 -7.78 5.54
CA GLY A 128 -14.89 -8.81 6.23
C GLY A 128 -14.70 -10.23 5.69
N GLY A 129 -13.64 -10.45 4.90
CA GLY A 129 -13.24 -11.78 4.42
C GLY A 129 -12.64 -12.69 5.48
N ARG A 130 -12.16 -13.87 5.06
CA ARG A 130 -11.68 -14.95 5.91
C ARG A 130 -10.41 -14.60 6.69
N THR A 131 -9.58 -13.71 6.15
CA THR A 131 -8.29 -13.35 6.76
C THR A 131 -8.40 -12.19 7.73
N GLY A 132 -9.35 -11.29 7.51
CA GLY A 132 -9.42 -10.00 8.22
C GLY A 132 -8.29 -9.03 7.86
N LEU A 133 -7.46 -9.31 6.85
CA LEU A 133 -6.29 -8.51 6.48
C LEU A 133 -6.54 -7.52 5.35
N VAL A 134 -7.69 -7.61 4.66
CA VAL A 134 -8.01 -6.77 3.51
C VAL A 134 -8.96 -5.64 3.92
N PHE A 135 -8.63 -4.42 3.51
CA PHE A 135 -9.40 -3.22 3.82
C PHE A 135 -9.68 -2.42 2.56
N ILE A 136 -10.87 -1.81 2.50
CA ILE A 136 -11.32 -0.98 1.38
C ILE A 136 -11.41 0.46 1.85
N ARG A 137 -10.69 1.35 1.17
CA ARG A 137 -10.86 2.79 1.30
C ARG A 137 -11.54 3.32 0.06
N ARG A 138 -12.82 3.68 0.21
CA ARG A 138 -13.53 4.44 -0.83
C ARG A 138 -12.80 5.78 -1.03
N ALA A 139 -12.40 6.05 -2.26
CA ALA A 139 -11.95 7.37 -2.64
C ALA A 139 -13.21 8.20 -2.90
N GLU A 140 -13.29 9.41 -2.33
CA GLU A 140 -14.18 10.40 -2.91
C GLU A 140 -13.66 10.69 -4.33
N PRO A 141 -14.53 10.72 -5.36
CA PRO A 141 -14.11 11.13 -6.69
C PRO A 141 -13.55 12.54 -6.59
N ARG A 142 -12.24 12.65 -6.69
CA ARG A 142 -11.56 13.94 -6.72
C ARG A 142 -11.29 14.28 -8.17
N PRO A 143 -11.49 15.54 -8.58
CA PRO A 143 -11.09 15.99 -9.90
C PRO A 143 -9.56 16.05 -9.94
N GLU A 144 -8.90 14.88 -10.03
CA GLU A 144 -7.46 14.83 -10.28
C GLU A 144 -7.23 15.32 -11.71
N GLN A 145 -6.78 16.58 -11.85
CA GLN A 145 -6.26 17.13 -13.10
C GLN A 145 -4.83 16.61 -13.29
N GLY A 146 -4.68 15.47 -13.97
CA GLY A 146 -3.36 14.95 -14.37
C GLY A 146 -3.34 13.45 -14.66
N GLY A 147 -2.40 13.03 -15.52
CA GLY A 147 -2.13 11.62 -15.85
C GLY A 147 -1.21 10.92 -14.84
N ALA A 148 -0.75 9.69 -15.13
CA ALA A 148 0.05 8.85 -14.21
C ALA A 148 1.28 9.56 -13.62
N ARG A 149 1.91 10.47 -14.37
CA ARG A 149 3.03 11.29 -13.89
C ARG A 149 2.66 12.20 -12.72
N HIS A 150 1.47 12.80 -12.73
CA HIS A 150 1.00 13.67 -11.64
C HIS A 150 0.61 12.85 -10.40
N TRP A 151 -0.03 11.70 -10.61
CA TRP A 151 -0.32 10.75 -9.54
C TRP A 151 0.96 10.25 -8.86
N LEU A 152 1.99 9.92 -9.65
CA LEU A 152 3.29 9.49 -9.16
C LEU A 152 4.03 10.62 -8.42
N ALA A 153 4.09 11.82 -8.99
CA ALA A 153 4.68 13.00 -8.35
C ALA A 153 4.11 13.21 -6.93
N ARG A 154 2.79 13.10 -6.79
CA ARG A 154 2.11 13.17 -5.49
C ARG A 154 2.53 12.06 -4.52
N LEU A 155 2.64 10.81 -4.98
CA LEU A 155 3.12 9.71 -4.13
C LEU A 155 4.54 9.95 -3.62
N LEU A 156 5.37 10.58 -4.45
CA LEU A 156 6.73 10.97 -4.10
C LEU A 156 6.79 12.26 -3.25
N GLY A 157 5.65 12.94 -3.06
CA GLY A 157 5.57 14.20 -2.32
C GLY A 157 5.95 15.43 -3.15
N GLU A 158 6.20 15.27 -4.44
CA GLU A 158 6.41 16.35 -5.40
C GLU A 158 5.04 17.01 -5.66
N GLY A 159 4.83 18.20 -5.08
CA GLY A 159 3.56 18.94 -5.20
C GLY A 159 2.84 19.22 -3.87
N ARG A 160 3.43 18.90 -2.72
CA ARG A 160 2.98 19.55 -1.47
C ARG A 160 3.41 21.01 -1.54
N PRO A 161 2.50 22.01 -1.44
CA PRO A 161 2.94 23.31 -0.93
C PRO A 161 3.59 23.01 0.42
N GLY A 162 4.84 23.43 0.58
CA GLY A 162 5.56 23.28 1.84
C GLY A 162 4.61 23.69 2.96
N HIS A 163 4.43 22.80 3.95
CA HIS A 163 3.68 23.18 5.14
C HIS A 163 4.28 24.48 5.65
N ALA A 164 3.51 25.57 5.53
CA ALA A 164 3.77 26.76 6.32
C ALA A 164 3.87 26.27 7.77
N PRO A 165 4.96 26.59 8.48
CA PRO A 165 5.09 26.17 9.86
C PRO A 165 3.86 26.70 10.61
N ARG A 166 3.10 25.79 11.24
CA ARG A 166 2.15 26.19 12.27
C ARG A 166 2.98 26.91 13.33
N GLY A 167 2.91 28.23 13.32
CA GLY A 167 3.47 29.06 14.38
C GLY A 167 2.87 28.56 15.69
N LEU A 168 3.69 27.86 16.46
CA LEU A 168 3.50 27.70 17.89
C LEU A 168 3.45 29.12 18.45
N GLY A 169 2.30 29.50 18.99
CA GLY A 169 2.23 30.67 19.86
C GLY A 169 3.17 30.44 21.03
N VAL A 170 4.06 31.39 21.27
CA VAL A 170 4.79 31.55 22.52
C VAL A 170 4.90 33.06 22.78
N HIS A 171 4.15 33.47 23.81
CA HIS A 171 4.30 34.62 24.72
C HIS A 171 4.93 35.94 24.23
N GLY A 172 4.15 37.01 24.44
CA GLY A 172 4.58 38.38 24.72
C GLY A 172 3.44 39.09 25.43
#